data_AF-A0A6A6VPN4-F1
#
_entry.id   AF-A0A6A6VPN4-F1
#
_cell.length_a   1.000
_cell.length_b   1.000
_cell.length_c   1.000
_cell.angle_alpha   90.00
_cell.angle_beta   90.00
_cell.angle_gamma   90.00
#
_symmetry.space_group_name_H-M   'P 1'
#
loop_
_entity.id
_entity.type
_entity.pdbx_description
1 polymer ?
#
loop_
_entity_poly.entity_id
_entity_poly.type
_entity_poly.pdbx_seq_one_letter_code
_entity_poly.pdbx_strand_id
1 'polypeptide(L)'
;LLLQPDHRLISQSQLAAEVKSIYTGLVLVENKCISVDKAQAAASQEKDRIQLASQHCQVLIALHSTLLHEHHDFFLSSQHPSATPALQRLALKYSMPARMWKHAIHSFLTLLREYLPESLEFMLYFIPLAYN
;
A
#
# COMPACT_ATOMS: atom_id res chain seq x y z
N LEU A 1 11.13 -40.19 10.79
CA LEU A 1 9.97 -39.39 11.25
C LEU A 1 10.47 -37.96 11.44
N LEU A 2 10.22 -37.10 10.44
CA LEU A 2 10.57 -35.69 10.52
C LEU A 2 9.58 -35.02 11.47
N LEU A 3 10.07 -34.54 12.62
CA LEU A 3 9.32 -33.65 13.51
C LEU A 3 8.95 -32.40 12.72
N GLN A 4 7.67 -32.27 12.35
CA GLN A 4 7.17 -30.97 11.93
C GLN A 4 7.25 -30.02 13.13
N PRO A 5 7.63 -28.75 12.93
CA PRO A 5 7.61 -27.78 14.01
C PRO A 5 6.16 -27.63 14.49
N ASP A 6 5.95 -27.64 15.81
CA ASP A 6 4.73 -27.17 16.45
C ASP A 6 4.55 -25.68 16.11
N HIS A 7 4.04 -25.39 14.91
CA HIS A 7 3.46 -24.10 14.60
C HIS A 7 2.21 -23.99 15.47
N ARG A 8 2.34 -23.40 16.67
CA ARG A 8 1.19 -23.04 17.49
C ARG A 8 0.23 -22.26 16.58
N LEU A 9 -0.88 -22.89 16.23
CA LEU A 9 -1.91 -22.30 15.38
C LEU A 9 -2.33 -20.98 16.04
N ILE A 10 -2.22 -19.86 15.31
CA ILE A 10 -2.67 -18.57 15.80
C ILE A 10 -4.15 -18.68 16.20
N SER A 11 -4.49 -18.21 17.40
CA SER A 11 -5.88 -18.24 17.87
C SER A 11 -6.71 -17.22 17.09
N GLN A 12 -8.04 -17.41 17.05
CA GLN A 12 -8.93 -16.46 16.40
C GLN A 12 -8.83 -15.05 17.01
N SER A 13 -8.63 -14.95 18.32
CA SER A 13 -8.49 -13.67 19.01
C SER A 13 -7.16 -12.99 18.69
N GLN A 14 -6.06 -13.74 18.61
CA GLN A 14 -4.76 -13.23 18.17
C GLN A 14 -4.82 -12.74 16.72
N LEU A 15 -5.43 -13.53 15.82
CA LEU A 15 -5.60 -13.14 14.43
C LEU A 15 -6.48 -11.88 14.29
N ALA A 16 -7.55 -11.77 15.07
CA ALA A 16 -8.38 -10.58 15.08
C ALA A 16 -7.62 -9.32 15.54
N ALA A 17 -6.75 -9.47 16.55
CA ALA A 17 -5.88 -8.40 17.01
C ALA A 17 -4.86 -8.00 15.92
N GLU A 18 -4.27 -8.99 15.24
CA GLU A 18 -3.32 -8.77 14.14
C GLU A 18 -3.96 -8.02 12.96
N VAL A 19 -5.10 -8.51 12.47
CA VAL A 19 -5.86 -7.85 11.38
C VAL A 19 -6.22 -6.41 11.75
N LYS A 20 -6.56 -6.16 13.02
CA LYS A 20 -6.85 -4.81 13.52
C LYS A 20 -5.60 -3.93 13.54
N SER A 21 -4.45 -4.48 13.93
CA SER A 21 -3.16 -3.78 13.92
C SER A 21 -2.77 -3.37 12.50
N ILE A 22 -2.78 -4.32 11.56
CA ILE A 22 -2.52 -4.08 10.13
C ILE A 22 -3.48 -3.03 9.57
N TYR A 23 -4.78 -3.15 9.85
CA TYR A 23 -5.75 -2.14 9.41
C TYR A 23 -5.41 -0.73 9.89
N THR A 24 -4.92 -0.61 11.13
CA THR A 24 -4.54 0.68 11.71
C THR A 24 -3.30 1.25 11.02
N GLY A 25 -2.28 0.41 10.76
CA GLY A 25 -1.09 0.76 9.99
C GLY A 25 -1.44 1.20 8.56
N LEU A 26 -2.22 0.38 7.84
CA LEU A 26 -2.73 0.66 6.50
C LEU A 26 -3.41 2.03 6.42
N VAL A 27 -4.34 2.34 7.33
CA VAL A 27 -5.06 3.63 7.32
C VAL A 27 -4.10 4.80 7.57
N LEU A 28 -3.09 4.63 8.43
CA LEU A 28 -2.08 5.66 8.66
C LEU A 28 -1.27 5.94 7.40
N VAL A 29 -0.77 4.89 6.73
CA VAL A 29 0.02 5.02 5.51
C VAL A 29 -0.83 5.56 4.36
N GLU A 30 -2.08 5.10 4.22
CA GLU A 30 -3.01 5.59 3.19
C GLU A 30 -3.25 7.10 3.31
N ASN A 31 -3.53 7.59 4.53
CA ASN A 31 -3.70 9.02 4.77
C ASN A 31 -2.43 9.81 4.46
N LYS A 32 -1.26 9.22 4.72
CA LYS A 32 0.03 9.83 4.37
C LYS A 32 0.20 9.93 2.87
N CYS A 33 -0.08 8.87 2.10
CA CYS A 33 -0.07 8.90 0.63
C CYS A 33 -1.00 10.00 0.10
N ILE A 34 -2.26 10.03 0.56
CA ILE A 34 -3.24 11.04 0.13
C ILE A 34 -2.75 12.47 0.40
N SER A 35 -2.19 12.71 1.58
CA SER A 35 -1.69 14.04 1.96
C SER A 35 -0.48 14.45 1.12
N VAL A 36 0.45 13.53 0.89
CA VAL A 36 1.68 13.82 0.14
C VAL A 36 1.35 14.01 -1.35
N ASP A 37 0.55 13.14 -1.96
CA ASP A 37 0.13 13.25 -3.36
C ASP A 37 -0.54 14.59 -3.65
N LYS A 38 -1.45 15.03 -2.77
CA LYS A 38 -2.10 16.34 -2.88
C LYS A 38 -1.12 17.50 -2.78
N ALA A 39 -0.15 17.42 -1.85
CA ALA A 39 0.86 18.45 -1.68
C ALA A 39 1.77 18.54 -2.91
N GLN A 40 2.17 17.40 -3.49
CA GLN A 40 2.97 17.35 -4.71
C GLN A 40 2.20 17.93 -5.89
N ALA A 41 0.95 17.50 -6.10
CA ALA A 41 0.10 18.00 -7.18
C ALA A 41 -0.15 19.52 -7.10
N ALA A 42 -0.11 20.13 -5.91
CA ALA A 42 -0.25 21.57 -5.73
C ALA A 42 1.08 22.34 -5.94
N ALA A 43 2.23 21.68 -5.80
CA ALA A 43 3.56 22.29 -5.86
C ALA A 43 4.12 22.41 -7.29
N SER A 44 3.30 22.36 -8.33
CA SER A 44 3.73 22.39 -9.73
C SER A 44 4.28 23.77 -10.17
N GLN A 45 5.49 24.13 -9.70
CA GLN A 45 6.34 25.17 -10.28
C GLN A 45 7.54 24.55 -11.01
N GLU A 46 8.07 25.23 -12.04
CA GLU A 46 9.17 24.76 -12.90
C GLU A 46 10.44 24.35 -12.12
N LYS A 47 10.70 25.01 -11.00
CA LYS A 47 11.87 24.77 -10.13
C LYS A 47 11.74 23.47 -9.31
N ASP A 48 10.52 23.05 -9.02
CA ASP A 48 10.23 21.85 -8.22
C ASP A 48 10.21 20.57 -9.08
N ARG A 49 9.99 20.70 -10.41
CA ARG A 49 10.09 19.59 -11.38
C ARG A 49 11.47 18.91 -11.37
N ILE A 50 12.55 19.70 -11.25
CA ILE A 50 13.94 19.21 -11.29
C ILE A 50 14.36 18.56 -9.94
N GLN A 51 13.78 19.01 -8.82
CA GLN A 51 14.10 18.48 -7.49
C GLN A 51 13.34 17.19 -7.13
N LEU A 52 12.20 16.94 -7.80
CA LEU A 52 11.47 15.67 -7.74
C LEU A 52 12.29 14.47 -8.26
N ALA A 53 13.23 14.72 -9.18
CA ALA A 53 13.76 13.70 -10.10
C ALA A 53 14.77 12.68 -9.53
N SER A 54 15.12 12.65 -8.24
CA SER A 54 15.95 11.54 -7.74
C SER A 54 15.61 11.06 -6.34
N GLN A 55 15.91 11.86 -5.31
CA GLN A 55 15.72 11.43 -3.92
C GLN A 55 14.24 11.44 -3.51
N HIS A 56 13.47 12.41 -3.98
CA HIS A 56 12.06 12.54 -3.61
C HIS A 56 11.19 11.46 -4.25
N CYS A 57 11.38 11.15 -5.53
CA CYS A 57 10.67 10.05 -6.20
C CYS A 57 10.90 8.68 -5.54
N GLN A 58 12.11 8.38 -5.06
CA GLN A 58 12.38 7.13 -4.35
C GLN A 58 11.61 7.05 -3.03
N VAL A 59 11.51 8.16 -2.29
CA VAL A 59 10.71 8.24 -1.06
C VAL A 59 9.22 8.02 -1.36
N LEU A 60 8.71 8.62 -2.44
CA LEU A 60 7.32 8.42 -2.87
C LEU A 60 7.05 6.98 -3.27
N ILE A 61 7.94 6.36 -4.06
CA ILE A 61 7.83 4.94 -4.40
C ILE A 61 7.81 4.09 -3.13
N ALA A 62 8.75 4.30 -2.20
CA ALA A 62 8.80 3.53 -0.96
C ALA A 62 7.52 3.69 -0.12
N LEU A 63 6.94 4.89 -0.07
CA LEU A 63 5.68 5.17 0.61
C LEU A 63 4.51 4.40 -0.02
N HIS A 64 4.37 4.45 -1.35
CA HIS A 64 3.31 3.73 -2.07
C HIS A 64 3.51 2.21 -2.01
N SER A 65 4.74 1.71 -2.10
CA SER A 65 5.07 0.30 -1.89
C SER A 65 4.71 -0.17 -0.49
N THR A 66 4.95 0.66 0.54
CA THR A 66 4.51 0.35 1.91
C THR A 66 3.00 0.18 1.98
N LEU A 67 2.23 1.08 1.34
CA LEU A 67 0.78 0.96 1.31
C LEU A 67 0.32 -0.33 0.60
N LEU A 68 0.96 -0.72 -0.50
CA LEU A 68 0.69 -1.98 -1.18
C LEU A 68 0.95 -3.19 -0.29
N HIS A 69 2.07 -3.21 0.44
CA HIS A 69 2.39 -4.29 1.38
C HIS A 69 1.36 -4.38 2.52
N GLU A 70 0.96 -3.25 3.11
CA GLU A 70 -0.08 -3.23 4.14
C GLU A 70 -1.42 -3.78 3.63
N HIS A 71 -1.78 -3.47 2.38
CA HIS A 71 -2.96 -4.06 1.73
C HIS A 71 -2.80 -5.57 1.54
N HIS A 72 -1.65 -6.03 1.05
CA HIS A 72 -1.35 -7.45 0.86
C HIS A 72 -1.45 -8.22 2.20
N ASP A 73 -0.82 -7.70 3.25
CA ASP A 73 -0.85 -8.30 4.57
C ASP A 73 -2.27 -8.33 5.13
N PHE A 74 -3.05 -7.26 4.94
CA PHE A 74 -4.47 -7.25 5.31
C PHE A 74 -5.27 -8.34 4.59
N PHE A 75 -5.05 -8.53 3.28
CA PHE A 75 -5.72 -9.58 2.52
C PHE A 75 -5.33 -10.97 3.03
N LEU A 76 -4.04 -11.25 3.21
CA LEU A 76 -3.55 -12.54 3.72
C LEU A 76 -4.09 -12.84 5.12
N SER A 77 -4.00 -11.88 6.05
CA SER A 77 -4.47 -12.07 7.42
C SER A 77 -6.00 -12.22 7.48
N SER A 78 -6.75 -11.47 6.68
CA SER A 78 -8.22 -11.59 6.66
C SER A 78 -8.72 -12.92 6.08
N GLN A 79 -7.94 -13.55 5.18
CA GLN A 79 -8.26 -14.84 4.55
C GLN A 79 -7.52 -16.03 5.18
N HIS A 80 -6.82 -15.82 6.29
CA HIS A 80 -6.09 -16.88 6.99
C HIS A 80 -7.02 -18.06 7.38
N PRO A 81 -6.54 -19.32 7.41
CA PRO A 81 -7.38 -20.48 7.75
C PRO A 81 -8.13 -20.37 9.11
N SER A 82 -7.52 -19.72 10.10
CA SER A 82 -8.16 -19.43 11.40
C SER A 82 -9.14 -18.23 11.38
N ALA A 83 -9.32 -17.54 10.25
CA ALA A 83 -10.16 -16.35 10.17
C ALA A 83 -11.65 -16.72 10.32
N THR A 84 -12.37 -15.94 11.11
CA THR A 84 -13.82 -16.07 11.19
C THR A 84 -14.47 -15.51 9.92
N PRO A 85 -15.71 -15.91 9.57
CA PRO A 85 -16.43 -15.33 8.44
C PRO A 85 -16.58 -13.80 8.53
N ALA A 86 -16.61 -13.25 9.75
CA ALA A 86 -16.65 -11.81 9.96
C ALA A 86 -15.33 -11.13 9.54
N LEU A 87 -14.17 -11.73 9.86
CA LEU A 87 -12.85 -11.23 9.44
C LEU A 87 -12.67 -11.33 7.92
N GLN A 88 -13.06 -12.45 7.32
CA GLN A 88 -12.96 -12.67 5.87
C GLN A 88 -13.74 -11.63 5.06
N ARG A 89 -14.88 -11.15 5.58
CA ARG A 89 -15.71 -10.12 4.92
C ARG A 89 -15.18 -8.70 5.08
N LEU A 90 -14.15 -8.46 5.88
CA LEU A 90 -13.65 -7.09 6.11
C LEU A 90 -13.08 -6.46 4.85
N ALA A 91 -12.42 -7.24 3.99
CA ALA A 91 -11.90 -6.76 2.71
C ALA A 91 -13.00 -6.13 1.84
N LEU A 92 -14.16 -6.79 1.75
CA LEU A 92 -15.33 -6.27 1.05
C LEU A 92 -15.96 -5.10 1.80
N LYS A 93 -16.16 -5.23 3.11
CA LYS A 93 -16.79 -4.20 3.97
C LYS A 93 -16.04 -2.86 3.93
N TYR A 94 -14.72 -2.91 3.86
CA TYR A 94 -13.86 -1.72 3.82
C TYR A 94 -13.42 -1.34 2.41
N SER A 95 -13.97 -2.00 1.39
CA SER A 95 -13.66 -1.75 -0.03
C SER A 95 -12.15 -1.76 -0.31
N MET A 96 -11.43 -2.70 0.30
CA MET A 96 -9.96 -2.74 0.26
C MET A 96 -9.38 -2.76 -1.16
N PRO A 97 -9.92 -3.53 -2.12
CA PRO A 97 -9.40 -3.49 -3.49
C PRO A 97 -9.55 -2.12 -4.15
N ALA A 98 -10.69 -1.44 -3.95
CA ALA A 98 -10.92 -0.11 -4.51
C ALA A 98 -10.02 0.95 -3.86
N ARG A 99 -9.78 0.85 -2.55
CA ARG A 99 -8.86 1.73 -1.81
C ARG A 99 -7.42 1.54 -2.26
N MET A 100 -6.96 0.29 -2.35
CA MET A 100 -5.63 -0.06 -2.86
C MET A 100 -5.42 0.52 -4.25
N TRP A 101 -6.36 0.27 -5.16
CA TRP A 101 -6.30 0.83 -6.51
C TRP A 101 -6.20 2.35 -6.49
N LYS A 102 -7.11 3.02 -5.77
CA LYS A 102 -7.22 4.48 -5.79
C LYS A 102 -6.02 5.18 -5.17
N HIS A 103 -5.59 4.73 -3.99
CA HIS A 103 -4.66 5.45 -3.12
C HIS A 103 -3.24 4.91 -3.15
N ALA A 104 -3.04 3.63 -3.50
CA ALA A 104 -1.71 3.06 -3.63
C ALA A 104 -1.18 3.15 -5.07
N ILE A 105 -2.06 2.99 -6.08
CA ILE A 105 -1.64 2.86 -7.48
C ILE A 105 -2.02 4.09 -8.31
N HIS A 106 -3.33 4.35 -8.45
CA HIS A 106 -3.85 5.30 -9.43
C HIS A 106 -3.46 6.75 -9.12
N SER A 107 -3.58 7.21 -7.87
CA SER A 107 -3.20 8.58 -7.50
C SER A 107 -1.73 8.86 -7.80
N PHE A 108 -0.85 7.90 -7.51
CA PHE A 108 0.58 8.04 -7.73
C PHE A 108 0.95 8.01 -9.21
N LEU A 109 0.37 7.09 -9.99
CA LEU A 109 0.56 7.08 -11.45
C LEU A 109 0.06 8.37 -12.10
N THR A 110 -1.05 8.92 -11.60
CA THR A 110 -1.56 10.22 -12.04
C THR A 110 -0.55 11.32 -11.73
N LEU A 111 0.00 11.34 -10.51
CA LEU A 111 1.03 12.30 -10.10
C LEU A 111 2.25 12.20 -11.02
N LEU A 112 2.82 11.00 -11.19
CA LEU A 112 3.99 10.78 -12.06
C LEU A 112 3.71 11.28 -13.48
N ARG A 113 2.52 11.03 -14.03
CA ARG A 113 2.17 11.49 -15.39
C ARG A 113 2.27 13.00 -15.57
N GLU A 114 1.91 13.80 -14.57
CA GLU A 114 1.99 15.28 -14.65
C GLU A 114 3.44 15.80 -14.73
N TYR A 115 4.42 14.98 -14.29
CA TYR A 115 5.85 15.27 -14.31
C TYR A 115 6.59 14.54 -15.44
N LEU A 116 5.90 14.15 -16.50
CA LEU A 116 6.59 13.68 -17.69
C LEU A 116 7.26 14.87 -18.42
N PRO A 117 8.45 14.63 -19.03
CA PRO A 117 9.13 13.34 -19.19
C PRO A 117 10.00 12.90 -17.99
N GLU A 118 10.24 13.75 -17.00
CA GLU A 118 11.21 13.53 -15.91
C GLU A 118 10.87 12.33 -15.02
N SER A 119 9.60 11.96 -14.93
CA SER A 119 9.11 10.86 -14.09
C SER A 119 9.12 9.47 -14.76
N LEU A 120 9.51 9.37 -16.04
CA LEU A 120 9.28 8.18 -16.85
C LEU A 120 9.92 6.92 -16.26
N GLU A 121 11.18 6.99 -15.84
CA GLU A 121 11.90 5.84 -15.26
C GLU A 121 11.23 5.37 -13.95
N PHE A 122 10.75 6.30 -13.13
CA PHE A 122 10.03 5.97 -11.89
C PHE A 122 8.69 5.29 -12.18
N MET A 123 7.97 5.75 -13.21
CA MET A 123 6.73 5.12 -13.64
C MET A 123 6.96 3.70 -14.15
N LEU A 124 8.00 3.50 -14.97
CA LEU A 124 8.38 2.18 -15.48
C LEU A 124 8.86 1.23 -14.37
N TYR A 125 9.49 1.75 -13.32
CA TYR A 125 9.86 0.96 -12.15
C TYR A 125 8.65 0.60 -11.27
N PHE A 126 7.74 1.56 -11.04
CA PHE A 126 6.62 1.38 -10.13
C PHE A 126 5.54 0.45 -10.68
N ILE A 127 5.25 0.49 -11.98
CA ILE A 127 4.18 -0.34 -12.58
C ILE A 127 4.41 -1.84 -12.29
N PRO A 128 5.57 -2.45 -12.59
CA PRO A 128 5.82 -3.84 -12.24
C PRO A 128 5.68 -4.11 -10.73
N LEU A 129 6.11 -3.20 -9.87
CA LEU A 129 5.98 -3.36 -8.42
C LEU A 129 4.51 -3.40 -7.99
N ALA A 130 3.65 -2.57 -8.59
CA ALA A 130 2.25 -2.46 -8.23
C ALA A 130 1.38 -3.68 -8.59
N TYR A 131 1.85 -4.56 -9.48
CA TYR A 131 1.10 -5.72 -9.98
C TYR A 131 1.78 -7.07 -9.74
N ASN A 132 2.89 -7.12 -9.00
CA ASN A 132 3.48 -8.35 -8.48
C ASN A 132 3.09 -8.54 -7.02
#